data_AF-A0A804RLK6-F1
#
_entry.id   AF-A0A804RLK6-F1
#
_cell.length_a   1.000
_cell.length_b   1.000
_cell.length_c   1.000
_cell.angle_alpha   90.00
_cell.angle_beta   90.00
_cell.angle_gamma   90.00
#
_symmetry.space_group_name_H-M   'P 1'
#
loop_
_entity.id
_entity.type
_entity.pdbx_description
1 polymer ?
#
loop_
_entity_poly.entity_id
_entity_poly.type
_entity_poly.pdbx_seq_one_letter_code
_entity_poly.pdbx_strand_id
1 'polypeptide(L)'
;MTRRYWNINLKEMIEAGVHFGHGIKKWNPKMAPYISAKRKGTHITNLARTARFLSEACDLVFDAASQGKSFLIVGTKKRAADLVASAAIRSRCHYVNKKWFSGMLTNWSITKTRLSQFRDLRAEEKMGKFHHLPKRDAAILKRKLSTLQRYLGGIKYMTRLPDIVIVLDQQKEYI
;
A
#
# COMPACT_ATOMS: atom_id res chain seq x y z
N MET A 1 -11.45 24.82 17.01
CA MET A 1 -11.11 23.76 16.03
C MET A 1 -12.07 23.84 14.87
N THR A 2 -11.56 24.06 13.66
CA THR A 2 -12.37 24.10 12.43
C THR A 2 -12.97 22.71 12.21
N ARG A 3 -14.31 22.61 12.18
CA ARG A 3 -14.99 21.33 11.94
C ARG A 3 -14.75 20.94 10.49
N ARG A 4 -13.91 19.91 10.28
CA ARG A 4 -13.61 19.37 8.95
C ARG A 4 -14.69 18.36 8.59
N TYR A 5 -15.09 18.34 7.33
CA TYR A 5 -16.11 17.43 6.81
C TYR A 5 -15.52 16.59 5.69
N TRP A 6 -15.83 15.30 5.71
CA TRP A 6 -15.42 14.33 4.70
C TRP A 6 -16.65 13.85 3.94
N ASN A 7 -16.49 13.61 2.64
CA ASN A 7 -17.56 13.06 1.80
C ASN A 7 -17.75 11.56 2.13
N ILE A 8 -18.52 11.28 3.19
CA ILE A 8 -18.84 9.93 3.65
C ILE A 8 -20.36 9.80 3.70
N ASN A 9 -20.92 9.07 2.73
CA ASN A 9 -22.35 8.82 2.64
C ASN A 9 -22.66 7.32 2.81
N LEU A 10 -23.56 6.98 3.72
CA LEU A 10 -23.97 5.60 3.97
C LEU A 10 -24.54 4.94 2.70
N LYS A 11 -25.25 5.70 1.86
CA LYS A 11 -25.82 5.23 0.60
C LYS A 11 -24.71 4.78 -0.37
N GLU A 12 -23.70 5.61 -0.57
CA GLU A 12 -22.55 5.29 -1.44
C GLU A 12 -21.78 4.07 -0.93
N MET A 13 -21.64 3.92 0.40
CA MET A 13 -21.00 2.74 0.99
C MET A 13 -21.80 1.44 0.75
N ILE A 14 -23.12 1.52 0.72
CA ILE A 14 -23.99 0.39 0.38
C ILE A 14 -23.83 0.03 -1.09
N GLU A 15 -23.90 1.02 -1.98
CA GLU A 15 -23.75 0.86 -3.43
C GLU A 15 -22.37 0.28 -3.81
N ALA A 16 -21.31 0.73 -3.14
CA ALA A 16 -19.96 0.20 -3.32
C ALA A 16 -19.74 -1.19 -2.67
N GLY A 17 -20.72 -1.71 -1.93
CA GLY A 17 -20.66 -3.05 -1.33
C GLY A 17 -19.72 -3.17 -0.11
N VAL A 18 -19.41 -2.07 0.58
CA VAL A 18 -18.46 -2.04 1.72
C VAL A 18 -18.93 -2.92 2.89
N HIS A 19 -20.24 -3.13 3.00
CA HIS A 19 -20.86 -3.90 4.09
C HIS A 19 -20.64 -5.41 3.97
N PHE A 20 -20.19 -5.92 2.82
CA PHE A 20 -19.95 -7.34 2.63
C PHE A 20 -18.62 -7.76 3.27
N GLY A 21 -18.73 -8.53 4.35
CA GLY A 21 -17.59 -9.16 5.01
C GLY A 21 -17.24 -10.54 4.41
N HIS A 22 -16.44 -11.30 5.16
CA HIS A 22 -16.10 -12.68 4.81
C HIS A 22 -17.20 -13.67 5.23
N GLY A 23 -17.11 -14.89 4.70
CA GLY A 23 -17.97 -16.00 5.12
C GLY A 23 -17.80 -16.36 6.59
N ILE A 24 -18.84 -16.91 7.22
CA ILE A 24 -18.91 -17.16 8.68
C ILE A 24 -17.76 -18.06 9.18
N LYS A 25 -17.22 -18.94 8.34
CA LYS A 25 -16.12 -19.85 8.72
C LYS A 25 -14.74 -19.17 8.78
N LYS A 26 -14.56 -18.01 8.15
CA LYS A 26 -13.25 -17.33 8.03
C LYS A 26 -13.10 -16.14 8.99
N TRP A 27 -14.08 -15.88 9.85
CA TRP A 27 -14.09 -14.69 10.67
C TRP A 27 -13.13 -14.79 11.86
N ASN A 28 -12.64 -13.64 12.32
CA ASN A 28 -11.91 -13.52 13.57
C ASN A 28 -12.89 -13.11 14.68
N PRO A 29 -13.04 -13.87 15.79
CA PRO A 29 -13.93 -13.53 16.89
C PRO A 29 -13.72 -12.13 17.48
N LYS A 30 -12.49 -11.60 17.44
CA LYS A 30 -12.18 -10.23 17.88
C LYS A 30 -12.91 -9.15 17.06
N MET A 31 -13.41 -9.49 15.87
CA MET A 31 -14.17 -8.59 15.02
C MET A 31 -15.67 -8.54 15.35
N ALA A 32 -16.15 -9.31 16.35
CA ALA A 32 -17.56 -9.33 16.74
C ALA A 32 -18.16 -7.92 16.96
N PRO A 33 -17.48 -6.95 17.60
CA PRO A 33 -18.04 -5.61 17.80
C PRO A 33 -18.29 -4.82 16.50
N TYR A 34 -17.67 -5.21 15.37
CA TYR A 34 -17.77 -4.50 14.10
C TYR A 34 -18.75 -5.16 13.12
N ILE A 35 -19.32 -6.31 13.48
CA ILE A 35 -20.26 -7.08 12.66
C ILE A 35 -21.68 -6.75 13.11
N SER A 36 -22.55 -6.37 12.17
CA SER A 36 -23.96 -6.05 12.44
C SER A 36 -24.87 -7.27 12.37
N ALA A 37 -24.68 -8.12 11.35
CA ALA A 37 -25.55 -9.27 11.10
C ALA A 37 -24.82 -10.39 10.33
N LYS A 38 -25.51 -11.52 10.15
CA LYS A 38 -25.08 -12.62 9.28
C LYS A 38 -26.23 -12.93 8.32
N ARG A 39 -25.97 -12.97 7.01
CA ARG A 39 -26.98 -13.28 5.99
C ARG A 39 -26.40 -14.19 4.92
N LYS A 40 -27.11 -15.27 4.58
CA LYS A 40 -26.70 -16.24 3.53
C LYS A 40 -25.23 -16.73 3.68
N GLY A 41 -24.79 -16.98 4.92
CA GLY A 41 -23.43 -17.48 5.16
C GLY A 41 -22.31 -16.43 5.17
N THR A 42 -22.64 -15.14 5.02
CA THR A 42 -21.68 -14.01 5.00
C THR A 42 -21.94 -13.05 6.15
N HIS A 43 -20.87 -12.54 6.77
CA HIS A 43 -20.97 -11.46 7.76
C HIS A 43 -21.24 -10.12 7.10
N ILE A 44 -22.13 -9.34 7.69
CA ILE A 44 -22.39 -7.95 7.32
C ILE A 44 -21.68 -7.06 8.33
N THR A 45 -20.85 -6.14 7.85
CA THR A 45 -20.14 -5.16 8.69
C THR A 45 -21.04 -3.96 9.02
N ASN A 46 -20.84 -3.37 10.19
CA ASN A 46 -21.61 -2.21 10.63
C ASN A 46 -21.11 -0.94 9.94
N LEU A 47 -21.85 -0.49 8.91
CA LEU A 47 -21.48 0.71 8.14
C LEU A 47 -21.48 2.00 8.96
N ALA A 48 -22.34 2.14 9.98
CA ALA A 48 -22.32 3.33 10.84
C ALA A 48 -21.01 3.43 11.62
N ARG A 49 -20.52 2.29 12.15
CA ARG A 49 -19.18 2.21 12.77
C ARG A 49 -18.09 2.47 11.74
N THR A 50 -18.18 1.89 10.54
CA THR A 50 -17.21 2.13 9.46
C THR A 50 -17.13 3.61 9.08
N ALA A 51 -18.27 4.30 8.94
CA ALA A 51 -18.31 5.72 8.61
C ALA A 51 -17.62 6.58 9.69
N ARG A 52 -17.89 6.29 10.97
CA ARG A 52 -17.24 6.98 12.09
C ARG A 52 -15.71 6.80 12.07
N PHE A 53 -15.24 5.55 11.99
CA PHE A 53 -13.81 5.27 11.97
C PHE A 53 -13.11 5.79 10.71
N LEU A 54 -13.82 5.82 9.57
CA LEU A 54 -13.30 6.41 8.35
C LEU A 54 -13.10 7.92 8.51
N SER A 55 -14.04 8.62 9.15
CA SER A 55 -13.88 10.05 9.46
C SER A 55 -12.67 10.30 10.36
N GLU A 56 -12.55 9.54 11.45
CA GLU A 56 -11.40 9.66 12.38
C GLU A 56 -10.06 9.38 11.68
N ALA A 57 -10.03 8.37 10.80
CA ALA A 57 -8.84 8.06 10.01
C ALA A 57 -8.49 9.19 9.02
N CYS A 58 -9.49 9.77 8.35
CA CYS A 58 -9.29 10.90 7.45
C CYS A 58 -8.77 12.14 8.20
N ASP A 59 -9.28 12.42 9.39
CA ASP A 59 -8.79 13.52 10.23
C ASP A 59 -7.31 13.34 10.58
N LEU A 60 -6.91 12.15 11.03
CA LEU A 60 -5.51 11.84 11.34
C LEU A 60 -4.60 11.96 10.10
N VAL A 61 -5.02 11.40 8.97
CA VAL A 61 -4.27 11.47 7.72
C VAL A 61 -4.11 12.92 7.26
N PHE A 62 -5.15 13.74 7.40
CA PHE A 62 -5.10 15.16 7.06
C PHE A 62 -4.12 15.93 7.94
N ASP A 63 -4.19 15.74 9.26
CA ASP A 63 -3.28 16.40 10.19
C ASP A 63 -1.82 15.99 9.92
N ALA A 64 -1.58 14.70 9.69
CA ALA A 64 -0.25 14.21 9.33
C ALA A 64 0.26 14.80 8.01
N ALA A 65 -0.60 14.87 6.99
CA ALA A 65 -0.25 15.47 5.71
C ALA A 65 0.06 16.97 5.86
N SER A 66 -0.70 17.70 6.68
CA SER A 66 -0.46 19.13 6.96
C SER A 66 0.89 19.38 7.66
N GLN A 67 1.41 18.39 8.39
CA GLN A 67 2.72 18.41 9.03
C GLN A 67 3.86 17.95 8.10
N GLY A 68 3.57 17.65 6.83
CA GLY A 68 4.57 17.16 5.87
C GLY A 68 5.07 15.74 6.15
N LYS A 69 4.26 14.91 6.83
CA LYS A 69 4.58 13.50 7.07
C LYS A 69 4.52 12.69 5.79
N SER A 70 5.31 11.63 5.75
CA SER A 70 5.43 10.73 4.60
C SER A 70 4.53 9.50 4.74
N PHE A 71 3.95 9.06 3.61
CA PHE A 71 2.96 7.99 3.57
C PHE A 71 3.41 6.84 2.68
N LEU A 72 3.12 5.62 3.13
CA LEU A 72 3.31 4.39 2.37
C LEU A 72 1.99 3.62 2.27
N ILE A 73 1.50 3.38 1.05
CA ILE A 73 0.28 2.60 0.79
C ILE A 73 0.64 1.18 0.38
N VAL A 74 0.03 0.18 1.01
CA VAL A 74 0.40 -1.23 0.87
C VAL A 74 -0.81 -2.04 0.43
N GLY A 75 -0.66 -2.80 -0.66
CA GLY A 75 -1.65 -3.80 -1.01
C GLY A 75 -1.20 -4.64 -2.19
N THR A 76 -0.89 -5.90 -1.92
CA THR A 76 -0.30 -6.85 -2.89
C THR A 76 -1.33 -7.74 -3.59
N LYS A 77 -2.58 -7.73 -3.13
CA LYS A 77 -3.68 -8.46 -3.79
C LYS A 77 -3.81 -8.02 -5.24
N LYS A 78 -3.96 -9.00 -6.15
CA LYS A 78 -4.10 -8.74 -7.60
C LYS A 78 -5.16 -7.69 -7.94
N ARG A 79 -6.32 -7.72 -7.26
CA ARG A 79 -7.42 -6.75 -7.47
C ARG A 79 -7.14 -5.35 -6.88
N ALA A 80 -6.25 -5.25 -5.91
CA ALA A 80 -5.91 -4.00 -5.23
C ALA A 80 -4.62 -3.36 -5.77
N ALA A 81 -3.73 -4.15 -6.38
CA ALA A 81 -2.39 -3.71 -6.76
C ALA A 81 -2.37 -2.48 -7.68
N ASP A 82 -3.27 -2.45 -8.68
CA ASP A 82 -3.32 -1.34 -9.63
C ASP A 82 -4.00 -0.12 -9.01
N LEU A 83 -5.01 -0.33 -8.16
CA LEU A 83 -5.66 0.73 -7.39
C LEU A 83 -4.70 1.40 -6.41
N VAL A 84 -3.88 0.61 -5.70
CA VAL A 84 -2.85 1.12 -4.77
C VAL A 84 -1.82 1.99 -5.49
N ALA A 85 -1.32 1.54 -6.64
CA ALA A 85 -0.38 2.33 -7.42
C ALA A 85 -1.01 3.64 -7.93
N SER A 86 -2.21 3.55 -8.50
CA SER A 86 -2.93 4.72 -9.02
C SER A 86 -3.23 5.74 -7.91
N ALA A 87 -3.73 5.28 -6.75
CA ALA A 87 -4.02 6.13 -5.61
C ALA A 87 -2.77 6.83 -5.09
N ALA A 88 -1.66 6.10 -4.93
CA ALA A 88 -0.41 6.65 -4.45
C ALA A 88 0.22 7.66 -5.42
N ILE A 89 0.14 7.41 -6.73
CA ILE A 89 0.62 8.37 -7.75
C ILE A 89 -0.20 9.66 -7.69
N ARG A 90 -1.54 9.55 -7.61
CA ARG A 90 -2.43 10.72 -7.51
C ARG A 90 -2.16 11.54 -6.24
N SER A 91 -1.88 10.88 -5.12
CA SER A 91 -1.59 11.54 -3.85
C SER A 91 -0.12 11.90 -3.64
N ARG A 92 0.77 11.58 -4.59
CA ARG A 92 2.23 11.74 -4.48
C ARG A 92 2.85 11.01 -3.29
N CYS A 93 2.28 9.88 -2.92
CA CYS A 93 2.75 9.01 -1.83
C CYS A 93 3.56 7.82 -2.35
N HIS A 94 4.21 7.10 -1.44
CA HIS A 94 4.91 5.86 -1.76
C HIS A 94 3.96 4.67 -1.75
N TYR A 95 4.30 3.61 -2.47
CA TYR A 95 3.47 2.40 -2.49
C TYR A 95 4.23 1.09 -2.65
N VAL A 96 3.60 0.01 -2.18
CA VAL A 96 4.00 -1.37 -2.46
C VAL A 96 2.77 -2.14 -2.95
N ASN A 97 2.80 -2.53 -4.22
CA ASN A 97 1.69 -3.22 -4.87
C ASN A 97 2.02 -4.60 -5.45
N LYS A 98 3.27 -5.05 -5.33
CA LYS A 98 3.71 -6.36 -5.83
C LYS A 98 3.99 -7.33 -4.70
N LYS A 99 5.17 -7.25 -4.09
CA LYS A 99 5.53 -8.07 -2.93
C LYS A 99 6.08 -7.17 -1.85
N TRP A 100 5.47 -7.24 -0.68
CA TRP A 100 6.04 -6.69 0.54
C TRP A 100 7.17 -7.62 1.00
N PHE A 101 8.40 -7.12 1.07
CA PHE A 101 9.49 -7.93 1.64
C PHE A 101 9.50 -7.75 3.15
N SER A 102 9.59 -8.86 3.88
CA SER A 102 9.88 -8.81 5.30
C SER A 102 11.17 -8.03 5.52
N GLY A 103 11.19 -7.17 6.55
CA GLY A 103 12.32 -6.28 6.79
C GLY A 103 12.32 -4.97 5.99
N MET A 104 11.34 -4.70 5.10
CA MET A 104 11.33 -3.43 4.35
C MET A 104 11.39 -2.20 5.25
N LEU A 105 10.65 -2.23 6.36
CA LEU A 105 10.60 -1.13 7.34
C LEU A 105 11.53 -1.39 8.53
N THR A 106 11.54 -2.62 9.05
CA THR A 106 12.32 -2.94 10.26
C THR A 106 13.82 -3.05 10.00
N ASN A 107 14.22 -3.39 8.78
CA ASN A 107 15.61 -3.46 8.33
C ASN A 107 15.87 -2.42 7.23
N TRP A 108 15.68 -1.14 7.59
CA TRP A 108 15.77 -0.03 6.65
C TRP A 108 17.16 0.14 6.03
N SER A 109 18.24 -0.18 6.76
CA SER A 109 19.60 -0.08 6.24
C SER A 109 19.80 -0.96 4.99
N ILE A 110 19.32 -2.21 5.02
CA ILE A 110 19.37 -3.11 3.85
C ILE A 110 18.48 -2.59 2.72
N THR A 111 17.28 -2.11 3.04
CA THR A 111 16.34 -1.60 2.04
C THR A 111 16.91 -0.35 1.35
N LYS A 112 17.53 0.55 2.11
CA LYS A 112 18.24 1.74 1.61
C LYS A 112 19.40 1.36 0.68
N THR A 113 20.19 0.35 1.04
CA THR A 113 21.25 -0.18 0.17
C THR A 113 20.68 -0.72 -1.15
N ARG A 114 19.58 -1.48 -1.10
CA ARG A 114 18.92 -1.96 -2.32
C ARG A 114 18.33 -0.84 -3.18
N LEU A 115 17.80 0.21 -2.55
CA LEU A 115 17.33 1.42 -3.25
C LEU A 115 18.47 2.17 -3.93
N SER A 116 19.65 2.27 -3.30
CA SER A 116 20.84 2.84 -3.95
C SER A 116 21.25 2.01 -5.15
N GLN A 117 21.41 0.69 -4.99
CA GLN A 117 21.75 -0.20 -6.10
C GLN A 117 20.75 -0.10 -7.26
N PHE A 118 19.46 0.06 -6.95
CA PHE A 118 18.44 0.26 -7.97
C PHE A 118 18.61 1.59 -8.71
N ARG A 119 18.89 2.69 -8.00
CA ARG A 119 19.18 3.99 -8.60
C ARG A 119 20.41 3.93 -9.51
N ASP A 120 21.47 3.28 -9.04
CA ASP A 120 22.73 3.17 -9.77
C ASP A 120 22.55 2.37 -11.07
N LEU A 121 21.92 1.19 -10.99
CA LEU A 121 21.61 0.37 -12.18
C LEU A 121 20.71 1.11 -13.19
N ARG A 122 19.76 1.92 -12.72
CA ARG A 122 18.89 2.72 -13.58
C ARG A 122 19.66 3.85 -14.27
N ALA A 123 20.64 4.44 -13.59
CA ALA A 123 21.52 5.45 -14.18
C ALA A 123 22.45 4.82 -15.23
N GLU A 124 23.02 3.64 -14.95
CA GLU A 124 23.87 2.90 -15.89
C GLU A 124 23.12 2.48 -17.15
N GLU A 125 21.88 2.00 -17.02
CA GLU A 125 21.01 1.70 -18.16
C GLU A 125 20.75 2.96 -18.99
N LYS A 126 20.41 4.08 -18.35
CA LYS A 126 20.14 5.36 -19.04
C LYS A 126 21.37 5.91 -19.77
N MET A 127 22.56 5.69 -19.24
CA MET A 127 23.83 6.06 -19.88
C MET A 127 24.26 5.10 -21.01
N GLY A 128 23.52 4.02 -21.25
CA GLY A 128 23.85 3.04 -22.29
C GLY A 128 25.03 2.12 -21.95
N LYS A 129 25.49 2.09 -20.68
CA LYS A 129 26.63 1.23 -20.27
C LYS A 129 26.42 -0.24 -20.57
N PHE A 130 25.16 -0.71 -20.57
CA PHE A 130 24.84 -2.11 -20.84
C PHE A 130 25.17 -2.54 -22.27
N HIS A 131 25.30 -1.60 -23.23
CA HIS A 131 25.66 -1.92 -24.61
C HIS A 131 27.14 -2.27 -24.78
N HIS A 132 28.00 -1.86 -23.85
CA HIS A 132 29.43 -2.16 -23.86
C HIS A 132 29.77 -3.46 -23.12
N LEU A 133 28.78 -4.14 -22.54
CA LEU A 133 28.96 -5.38 -21.80
C LEU A 133 28.69 -6.60 -22.69
N PRO A 134 29.30 -7.76 -22.38
CA PRO A 134 28.92 -9.03 -22.99
C PRO A 134 27.41 -9.27 -22.88
N LYS A 135 26.81 -9.88 -23.91
CA LYS A 135 25.35 -10.13 -23.98
C LYS A 135 24.81 -10.83 -22.73
N ARG A 136 25.58 -11.77 -22.16
CA ARG A 136 25.24 -12.48 -20.93
C ARG A 136 25.12 -11.54 -19.74
N ASP A 137 26.11 -10.67 -19.55
CA ASP A 137 26.17 -9.75 -18.40
C ASP A 137 25.12 -8.65 -18.52
N ALA A 138 24.94 -8.10 -19.72
CA ALA A 138 23.86 -7.16 -20.02
C ALA A 138 22.48 -7.77 -19.70
N ALA A 139 22.26 -9.04 -20.04
CA ALA A 139 21.00 -9.74 -19.72
C ALA A 139 20.80 -9.93 -18.21
N ILE A 140 21.87 -10.24 -17.45
CA ILE A 140 21.80 -10.37 -15.99
C ILE A 140 21.44 -9.02 -15.35
N LEU A 141 22.09 -7.93 -15.77
CA LEU A 141 21.80 -6.59 -15.24
C LEU A 141 20.38 -6.14 -15.58
N LYS A 142 19.90 -6.37 -16.81
CA LYS A 142 18.51 -6.08 -17.19
C LYS A 142 17.50 -6.87 -16.36
N ARG A 143 17.76 -8.16 -16.07
CA ARG A 143 16.91 -8.98 -15.20
C ARG A 143 16.90 -8.45 -13.76
N LYS A 144 18.07 -8.07 -13.23
CA LYS A 144 18.21 -7.47 -11.89
C LYS A 144 17.44 -6.15 -11.81
N LEU A 145 17.59 -5.28 -12.81
CA LEU A 145 16.90 -3.99 -12.88
C LEU A 145 15.39 -4.16 -12.99
N SER A 146 14.90 -5.05 -13.86
CA SER A 146 13.47 -5.38 -13.97
C SER A 146 12.89 -5.88 -12.65
N THR A 147 13.64 -6.73 -11.94
CA THR A 147 13.26 -7.24 -10.61
C THR A 147 13.17 -6.11 -9.58
N LEU A 148 14.16 -5.23 -9.52
CA LEU A 148 14.18 -4.09 -8.61
C LEU A 148 13.07 -3.08 -8.94
N GLN A 149 12.87 -2.75 -10.21
CA GLN A 149 11.79 -1.88 -10.67
C GLN A 149 10.41 -2.43 -10.30
N ARG A 150 10.22 -3.75 -10.43
CA ARG A 150 8.95 -4.42 -10.08
C ARG A 150 8.62 -4.31 -8.58
N TYR A 151 9.61 -4.45 -7.70
CA TYR A 151 9.36 -4.52 -6.26
C TYR A 151 9.62 -3.23 -5.49
N LEU A 152 10.58 -2.42 -5.93
CA LEU A 152 10.99 -1.17 -5.27
C LEU A 152 10.50 0.08 -6.01
N GLY A 153 9.86 -0.07 -7.18
CA GLY A 153 9.44 1.06 -8.01
C GLY A 153 8.55 2.08 -7.30
N GLY A 154 7.66 1.63 -6.40
CA GLY A 154 6.77 2.52 -5.65
C GLY A 154 7.40 3.17 -4.41
N ILE A 155 8.56 2.68 -3.96
CA ILE A 155 9.33 3.24 -2.83
C ILE A 155 10.65 3.88 -3.28
N LYS A 156 10.88 4.02 -4.59
CA LYS A 156 12.15 4.49 -5.16
C LYS A 156 12.56 5.91 -4.74
N TYR A 157 11.60 6.71 -4.30
CA TYR A 157 11.82 8.08 -3.83
C TYR A 157 11.88 8.19 -2.30
N MET A 158 11.73 7.07 -1.56
CA MET A 158 11.86 7.08 -0.10
C MET A 158 13.31 7.25 0.31
N THR A 159 13.58 8.28 1.11
CA THR A 159 14.90 8.55 1.70
C THR A 159 14.96 8.20 3.18
N ARG A 160 13.81 8.24 3.86
CA ARG A 160 13.61 7.89 5.27
C ARG A 160 12.44 6.92 5.42
N LEU A 161 12.28 6.38 6.63
CA LEU A 161 11.13 5.56 6.98
C LEU A 161 9.83 6.37 6.85
N PRO A 162 8.73 5.73 6.43
CA PRO A 162 7.44 6.40 6.31
C PRO A 162 6.90 6.68 7.72
N ASP A 163 6.29 7.85 7.89
CA ASP A 163 5.68 8.24 9.17
C ASP A 163 4.32 7.54 9.35
N ILE A 164 3.60 7.30 8.26
CA ILE A 164 2.31 6.60 8.24
C ILE A 164 2.31 5.51 7.17
N VAL A 165 1.79 4.34 7.55
CA VAL A 165 1.57 3.21 6.64
C VAL A 165 0.08 2.91 6.56
N ILE A 166 -0.46 2.90 5.34
CA ILE A 166 -1.86 2.56 5.06
C ILE A 166 -1.87 1.17 4.41
N VAL A 167 -2.44 0.19 5.10
CA VAL A 167 -2.40 -1.22 4.68
C VAL A 167 -3.77 -1.70 4.22
N LEU A 168 -3.83 -2.30 3.03
CA LEU A 168 -4.99 -3.00 2.51
C LEU A 168 -4.88 -4.49 2.85
N ASP A 169 -5.92 -5.03 3.48
CA ASP A 169 -5.97 -6.40 3.98
C ASP A 169 -4.73 -6.81 4.80
N GLN A 170 -4.72 -6.37 6.05
CA GLN A 170 -3.68 -6.73 7.03
C GLN A 170 -3.45 -8.24 7.17
N GLN A 171 -4.46 -9.09 6.96
CA GLN A 171 -4.28 -10.54 7.11
C GLN A 171 -3.41 -11.11 5.98
N LYS A 172 -3.50 -10.53 4.78
CA LYS A 172 -2.69 -10.95 3.65
C LYS A 172 -1.27 -10.40 3.69
N GLU A 173 -1.12 -9.19 4.22
CA GLU A 173 0.17 -8.51 4.31
C GLU A 173 0.95 -8.85 5.59
N TYR A 174 0.32 -9.55 6.54
CA TYR A 174 1.01 -10.19 7.66
C TYR A 174 1.83 -11.37 7.10
N ILE A 175 3.16 -11.23 7.15
CA ILE A 175 4.13 -12.27 6.77
C ILE A 175 4.57 -13.01 8.02
#